data_AF-A0A4Q6CGR5-F1
#
_entry.id   AF-A0A4Q6CGR5-F1
#
_cell.length_a   1.000
_cell.length_b   1.000
_cell.length_c   1.000
_cell.angle_alpha   90.00
_cell.angle_beta   90.00
_cell.angle_gamma   90.00
#
_symmetry.space_group_name_H-M   'P 1'
#
loop_
_entity.id
_entity.type
_entity.pdbx_description
1 polymer ?
#
loop_
_entity_poly.entity_id
_entity_poly.type
_entity_poly.pdbx_seq_one_letter_code
_entity_poly.pdbx_strand_id
1 'polypeptide(L)'
;MSLTTQMRLAILVYQYGADGVDQARAQKLISILLRSFDGFAAKALTKRFSLTADVSEGEEILVSKTGLSIRDESLNWSRRGTALSLLEALANDPSLDIDDVVRKVWKADYNASYADRLRVLVRRINIDLQSVVMKPEVLVLTGGRVSVAGGFRIRNA
;
A
#
# COMPACT_ATOMS: atom_id res chain seq x y z
N MET A 1 33.36 -10.14 10.85
CA MET A 1 32.25 -9.47 10.12
C MET A 1 31.11 -9.26 11.10
N SER A 2 30.53 -8.07 11.22
CA SER A 2 29.42 -7.86 12.17
C SER A 2 28.14 -8.55 11.69
N LEU A 3 27.29 -9.00 12.63
CA LEU A 3 25.99 -9.61 12.36
C LEU A 3 25.11 -8.72 11.46
N THR A 4 25.21 -7.40 11.64
CA THR A 4 24.53 -6.40 10.82
C THR A 4 25.00 -6.41 9.35
N THR A 5 26.29 -6.64 9.10
CA THR A 5 26.84 -6.74 7.74
C THR A 5 26.46 -8.05 7.07
N GLN A 6 26.46 -9.16 7.81
CA GLN A 6 25.97 -10.45 7.31
C GLN A 6 24.49 -10.38 6.91
N MET A 7 23.68 -9.70 7.72
CA MET A 7 22.26 -9.53 7.44
C MET A 7 22.00 -8.64 6.23
N ARG A 8 22.73 -7.52 6.08
CA ARG A 8 22.67 -6.67 4.88
C ARG A 8 22.96 -7.46 3.61
N LEU A 9 23.99 -8.30 3.63
CA LEU A 9 24.37 -9.12 2.47
C LEU A 9 23.26 -10.12 2.12
N ALA A 10 22.70 -10.82 3.12
CA ALA A 10 21.62 -11.78 2.91
C ALA A 10 20.37 -11.12 2.32
N ILE A 11 20.03 -9.91 2.78
CA ILE A 11 18.88 -9.14 2.30
C ILE A 11 19.10 -8.65 0.87
N LEU A 12 20.32 -8.18 0.55
CA LEU A 12 20.68 -7.78 -0.81
C LEU A 12 20.62 -8.97 -1.77
N VAL A 13 21.11 -10.13 -1.36
CA VAL A 13 21.05 -11.36 -2.16
C VAL A 13 19.60 -11.79 -2.43
N TYR A 14 18.69 -11.64 -1.45
CA TYR A 14 17.25 -11.85 -1.63
C TYR A 14 16.64 -10.84 -2.63
N GLN A 15 16.84 -9.53 -2.40
CA GLN A 15 16.21 -8.46 -3.19
C GLN A 15 16.65 -8.43 -4.65
N TYR A 16 17.94 -8.67 -4.91
CA TYR A 16 18.50 -8.57 -6.25
C TYR A 16 18.50 -9.91 -7.01
N GLY A 17 17.92 -10.95 -6.41
CA GLY A 17 17.68 -12.23 -7.08
C GLY A 17 18.94 -12.82 -7.71
N ALA A 18 19.96 -13.09 -6.89
CA ALA A 18 21.17 -13.77 -7.40
C ALA A 18 20.78 -15.13 -8.01
N ASP A 19 21.32 -15.43 -9.19
CA ASP A 19 21.06 -16.69 -9.89
C ASP A 19 21.32 -17.89 -8.98
N GLY A 20 20.33 -18.78 -8.88
CA GLY A 20 20.40 -19.99 -8.06
C GLY A 20 19.95 -19.82 -6.60
N VAL A 21 19.51 -18.64 -6.17
CA VAL A 21 18.95 -18.45 -4.83
C VAL A 21 17.45 -18.70 -4.83
N ASP A 22 17.04 -19.77 -4.15
CA ASP A 22 15.64 -20.02 -3.80
C ASP A 22 15.15 -18.95 -2.82
N GLN A 23 14.30 -18.06 -3.34
CA GLN A 23 13.74 -16.92 -2.62
C GLN A 23 12.98 -17.34 -1.35
N ALA A 24 12.25 -18.46 -1.38
CA ALA A 24 11.49 -18.94 -0.22
C ALA A 24 12.43 -19.44 0.88
N ARG A 25 13.51 -20.13 0.50
CA ARG A 25 14.55 -20.57 1.43
C ARG A 25 15.33 -19.39 2.02
N ALA A 26 15.65 -18.39 1.20
CA ALA A 26 16.33 -17.18 1.63
C ALA A 26 15.46 -16.36 2.61
N GLN A 27 14.18 -16.20 2.32
CA GLN A 27 13.22 -15.54 3.20
C GLN A 27 13.11 -16.24 4.56
N LYS A 28 13.06 -17.58 4.58
CA LYS A 28 13.04 -18.35 5.82
C LYS A 28 14.29 -18.08 6.67
N LEU A 29 15.48 -18.07 6.06
CA LEU A 29 16.73 -17.78 6.77
C LEU A 29 16.79 -16.34 7.29
N ILE A 30 16.35 -15.36 6.49
CA ILE A 30 16.27 -13.95 6.90
C ILE A 30 15.30 -13.80 8.09
N SER A 31 14.17 -14.50 8.09
CA SER A 31 13.20 -14.43 9.18
C SER A 31 13.75 -15.01 10.50
N ILE A 32 14.53 -16.09 10.43
CA ILE A 32 15.21 -16.69 11.59
C ILE A 32 16.27 -15.73 12.13
N LEU A 33 17.06 -15.10 11.26
CA LEU A 33 18.06 -14.11 11.64
C LEU A 33 17.43 -12.87 12.28
N LEU A 34 16.33 -12.34 11.73
CA LEU A 34 15.64 -11.19 12.32
C LEU A 34 15.10 -11.47 13.73
N ARG A 35 14.75 -12.72 14.05
CA ARG A 35 14.33 -13.14 15.39
C ARG A 35 15.46 -13.16 16.41
N SER A 36 16.73 -13.17 15.99
CA SER A 36 17.87 -13.08 16.90
C SER A 36 18.21 -11.65 17.32
N PHE A 37 17.50 -10.65 16.79
CA PHE A 37 17.61 -9.25 17.18
C PHE A 37 16.45 -8.89 18.12
N ASP A 38 16.71 -7.99 19.06
CA ASP A 38 15.65 -7.41 19.88
C ASP A 38 14.54 -6.80 19.02
N GLY A 39 13.28 -6.90 19.48
CA GLY A 39 12.10 -6.56 18.66
C GLY A 39 12.10 -5.16 18.05
N PHE A 40 12.81 -4.20 18.66
CA PHE A 40 13.01 -2.86 18.10
C PHE A 40 14.00 -2.86 16.93
N ALA A 41 15.14 -3.54 17.07
CA ALA A 41 16.16 -3.64 16.03
C ALA A 41 15.67 -4.46 14.83
N ALA A 42 14.93 -5.54 15.08
CA ALA A 42 14.28 -6.33 14.03
C ALA A 42 13.31 -5.47 13.21
N LYS A 43 12.41 -4.72 13.86
CA LYS A 43 11.48 -3.80 13.19
C LYS A 43 12.20 -2.71 12.40
N ALA A 44 13.25 -2.12 12.96
CA ALA A 44 14.03 -1.08 12.28
C ALA A 44 14.72 -1.63 11.02
N LEU A 45 15.23 -2.87 11.07
CA LEU A 45 15.89 -3.52 9.94
C LEU A 45 14.88 -3.95 8.88
N THR A 46 13.76 -4.54 9.26
CA THR A 46 12.65 -4.87 8.35
C THR A 46 12.13 -3.62 7.63
N LYS A 47 11.98 -2.50 8.36
CA LYS A 47 11.55 -1.21 7.82
C LYS A 47 12.60 -0.58 6.90
N ARG A 48 13.88 -0.59 7.29
CA ARG A 48 14.98 0.02 6.52
C ARG A 48 15.26 -0.72 5.22
N PHE A 49 15.03 -2.03 5.20
CA PHE A 49 15.27 -2.86 4.03
C PHE A 49 13.99 -3.29 3.32
N SER A 50 12.83 -2.71 3.64
CA SER A 50 11.54 -3.05 3.02
C SER A 50 11.31 -4.57 2.89
N LEU A 51 11.76 -5.33 3.89
CA LEU A 51 11.54 -6.79 3.98
C LEU A 51 10.12 -7.03 4.49
N THR A 52 9.13 -6.42 3.85
CA THR A 52 7.77 -6.91 4.01
C THR A 52 7.77 -8.28 3.35
N ALA A 53 7.75 -9.31 4.20
CA ALA A 53 7.46 -10.65 3.78
C ALA A 53 6.27 -10.58 2.81
N ASP A 54 6.45 -11.20 1.66
CA ASP A 54 5.34 -11.57 0.81
C ASP A 54 4.48 -12.53 1.65
N VAL A 55 3.56 -11.95 2.42
CA VAL A 55 2.51 -12.64 3.16
C VAL A 55 1.25 -12.16 2.49
N SER A 56 0.99 -12.80 1.36
CA SER A 56 -0.30 -13.34 0.94
C SER A 56 -1.43 -13.17 1.97
N GLU A 57 -1.92 -11.94 2.12
CA GLU A 57 -3.28 -11.49 2.44
C GLU A 57 -3.22 -9.95 2.40
N GLY A 58 -3.78 -9.35 1.34
CA GLY A 58 -3.71 -7.89 1.19
C GLY A 58 -4.35 -7.17 2.37
N GLU A 59 -3.74 -6.09 2.84
CA GLU A 59 -4.31 -5.24 3.89
C GLU A 59 -5.71 -4.78 3.46
N GLU A 60 -6.71 -5.16 4.25
CA GLU A 60 -8.10 -4.86 3.97
C GLU A 60 -8.46 -3.47 4.52
N ILE A 61 -8.99 -2.63 3.64
CA ILE A 61 -9.51 -1.30 3.94
C ILE A 61 -11.03 -1.39 3.81
N LEU A 62 -11.72 -1.32 4.93
CA LEU A 62 -13.18 -1.31 4.99
C LEU A 62 -13.66 0.14 4.89
N VAL A 63 -14.42 0.45 3.84
CA VAL A 63 -14.93 1.79 3.56
C VAL A 63 -16.40 1.85 3.96
N SER A 64 -16.74 2.87 4.75
CA SER A 64 -18.10 3.16 5.16
C SER A 64 -18.46 4.59 4.74
N LYS A 65 -19.75 4.94 4.85
CA LYS A 65 -20.24 6.28 4.48
C LYS A 65 -19.52 7.44 5.18
N THR A 66 -18.98 7.22 6.37
CA THR A 66 -18.43 8.29 7.22
C THR A 66 -16.94 8.11 7.51
N GLY A 67 -16.32 7.03 7.06
CA GLY A 67 -14.99 6.67 7.50
C GLY A 67 -14.45 5.43 6.86
N LEU A 68 -13.26 5.05 7.29
CA LEU A 68 -12.61 3.82 6.89
C LEU A 68 -12.00 3.13 8.10
N SER A 69 -11.98 1.81 8.07
CA SER A 69 -11.40 0.97 9.09
C SER A 69 -10.31 0.11 8.46
N ILE A 70 -9.15 0.06 9.12
CA ILE A 70 -8.00 -0.73 8.69
C ILE A 70 -7.46 -1.40 9.94
N ARG A 71 -7.50 -2.73 9.99
CA ARG A 71 -7.18 -3.51 11.20
C ARG A 71 -8.02 -3.00 12.40
N ASP A 72 -7.36 -2.57 13.47
CA ASP A 72 -7.97 -2.07 14.71
C ASP A 72 -8.12 -0.53 14.73
N GLU A 73 -7.76 0.16 13.65
CA GLU A 73 -7.85 1.61 13.54
C GLU A 73 -9.05 2.06 12.70
N SER A 74 -9.76 3.07 13.20
CA SER A 74 -10.86 3.73 12.48
C SER A 74 -10.52 5.19 12.21
N LEU A 75 -10.62 5.61 10.96
CA LEU A 75 -10.44 6.99 10.55
C LEU A 75 -11.78 7.63 10.19
N ASN A 76 -12.13 8.73 10.87
CA ASN A 76 -13.31 9.53 10.54
C ASN A 76 -13.03 10.41 9.32
N TRP A 77 -13.65 10.08 8.19
CA TRP A 77 -13.52 10.77 6.90
C TRP A 77 -14.83 11.40 6.43
N SER A 78 -15.75 11.70 7.36
CA SER A 78 -17.07 12.28 7.06
C SER A 78 -17.00 13.58 6.24
N ARG A 79 -15.94 14.37 6.40
CA ARG A 79 -15.70 15.62 5.63
C ARG A 79 -14.95 15.40 4.31
N ARG A 80 -14.57 14.16 3.99
CA ARG A 80 -13.74 13.78 2.84
C ARG A 80 -14.55 12.98 1.82
N GLY A 81 -15.76 13.46 1.51
CA GLY A 81 -16.72 12.77 0.64
C GLY A 81 -16.12 12.32 -0.70
N THR A 82 -15.36 13.18 -1.38
CA THR A 82 -14.72 12.82 -2.66
C THR A 82 -13.69 11.69 -2.53
N ALA A 83 -12.97 11.62 -1.41
CA ALA A 83 -12.02 10.56 -1.15
C ALA A 83 -12.72 9.23 -0.84
N LEU A 84 -13.78 9.27 -0.02
CA LEU A 84 -14.62 8.10 0.24
C LEU A 84 -15.28 7.59 -1.04
N SER A 85 -15.84 8.46 -1.88
CA SER A 85 -16.43 8.06 -3.16
C SER A 85 -15.41 7.42 -4.11
N LEU A 86 -14.16 7.90 -4.12
CA LEU A 86 -13.09 7.25 -4.89
C LEU A 86 -12.77 5.85 -4.35
N LEU A 87 -12.63 5.71 -3.03
CA LEU A 87 -12.37 4.42 -2.40
C LEU A 87 -13.53 3.43 -2.59
N GLU A 88 -14.79 3.89 -2.48
CA GLU A 88 -15.98 3.08 -2.78
C GLU A 88 -16.03 2.64 -4.25
N ALA A 89 -15.67 3.53 -5.18
CA ALA A 89 -15.56 3.19 -6.59
C ALA A 89 -14.49 2.10 -6.81
N LEU A 90 -13.35 2.22 -6.12
CA LEU A 90 -12.25 1.26 -6.18
C LEU A 90 -12.52 -0.05 -5.44
N ALA A 91 -13.43 -0.04 -4.45
CA ALA A 91 -13.89 -1.25 -3.78
C ALA A 91 -14.71 -2.15 -4.71
N ASN A 92 -15.47 -1.52 -5.63
CA ASN A 92 -16.25 -2.24 -6.64
C ASN A 92 -15.40 -2.62 -7.86
N ASP A 93 -14.44 -1.77 -8.23
CA ASP A 93 -13.55 -1.98 -9.37
C ASP A 93 -12.12 -1.53 -9.02
N PRO A 94 -11.20 -2.48 -8.74
CA PRO A 94 -9.86 -2.18 -8.25
C PRO A 94 -8.98 -1.37 -9.21
N SER A 95 -9.38 -1.19 -10.48
CA SER A 95 -8.65 -0.39 -11.46
C SER A 95 -9.58 0.36 -12.40
N LEU A 96 -9.68 1.67 -12.21
CA LEU A 96 -10.56 2.56 -12.97
C LEU A 96 -9.76 3.47 -13.91
N ASP A 97 -10.26 3.62 -15.13
CA ASP A 97 -9.83 4.69 -16.02
C ASP A 97 -10.28 6.05 -15.49
N ILE A 98 -9.51 7.11 -15.79
CA ILE A 98 -9.80 8.47 -15.31
C ILE A 98 -11.22 8.93 -15.65
N ASP A 99 -11.73 8.59 -16.83
CA ASP A 99 -13.07 8.96 -17.26
C ASP A 99 -14.14 8.33 -16.37
N ASP A 100 -13.95 7.06 -15.99
CA ASP A 100 -14.84 6.36 -15.06
C ASP A 100 -14.74 6.93 -13.66
N VAL A 101 -13.54 7.31 -13.22
CA VAL A 101 -13.37 8.01 -11.94
C VAL A 101 -14.12 9.34 -11.96
N VAL A 102 -14.02 10.13 -13.04
CA VAL A 102 -14.72 11.41 -13.18
C VAL A 102 -16.23 11.21 -13.11
N ARG A 103 -16.75 10.21 -13.81
CA ARG A 103 -18.18 9.89 -13.82
C ARG A 103 -18.67 9.38 -12.46
N LYS A 104 -17.93 8.47 -11.80
CA LYS A 104 -18.35 7.85 -10.53
C LYS A 104 -18.19 8.79 -9.33
N VAL A 105 -17.10 9.54 -9.27
CA VAL A 105 -16.76 10.39 -8.11
C VAL A 105 -17.33 11.80 -8.24
N TRP A 106 -17.26 12.39 -9.42
CA TRP A 106 -17.66 13.79 -9.65
C TRP A 106 -18.97 13.94 -10.43
N LYS A 107 -19.56 12.84 -10.93
CA LYS A 107 -20.82 12.85 -11.71
C LYS A 107 -20.77 13.83 -12.88
N ALA A 108 -19.61 13.89 -13.54
CA ALA A 108 -19.32 14.82 -14.62
C ALA A 108 -18.71 14.10 -15.82
N ASP A 109 -18.61 14.80 -16.94
CA ASP A 109 -17.82 14.37 -18.09
C ASP A 109 -16.36 14.81 -17.93
N TYR A 110 -15.46 14.01 -18.50
CA TYR A 110 -14.04 14.25 -18.41
C TYR A 110 -13.63 15.57 -19.07
N ASN A 111 -12.70 16.27 -18.41
CA ASN A 111 -11.90 17.33 -18.99
C ASN A 111 -10.50 17.34 -18.35
N ALA A 112 -9.55 18.02 -18.98
CA ALA A 112 -8.14 18.02 -18.57
C ALA A 112 -7.91 18.45 -17.11
N SER A 113 -8.78 19.31 -16.54
CA SER A 113 -8.63 19.77 -15.15
C SER A 113 -8.84 18.65 -14.12
N TYR A 114 -9.57 17.59 -14.48
CA TYR A 114 -9.78 16.45 -13.59
C TYR A 114 -8.53 15.59 -13.41
N ALA A 115 -7.60 15.58 -14.37
CA ALA A 115 -6.33 14.86 -14.22
C ALA A 115 -5.50 15.39 -13.04
N ASP A 116 -5.40 16.71 -12.91
CA ASP A 116 -4.68 17.33 -11.80
C ASP A 116 -5.44 17.19 -10.48
N ARG A 117 -6.77 17.35 -10.51
CA ARG A 117 -7.61 17.11 -9.32
C ARG A 117 -7.47 15.68 -8.82
N LEU A 118 -7.43 14.71 -9.72
CA LEU A 118 -7.26 13.30 -9.38
C LEU A 118 -5.88 13.00 -8.81
N ARG A 119 -4.81 13.54 -9.41
CA ARG A 119 -3.45 13.46 -8.84
C ARG A 119 -3.39 13.98 -7.42
N VAL A 120 -3.97 15.15 -7.17
CA VAL A 120 -4.01 15.77 -5.83
C VAL A 120 -4.84 14.92 -4.86
N LEU A 121 -5.97 14.39 -5.31
CA LEU A 121 -6.83 13.53 -4.50
C LEU A 121 -6.14 12.23 -4.09
N VAL A 122 -5.56 11.51 -5.05
CA VAL A 122 -4.79 10.27 -4.82
C VAL A 122 -3.64 10.53 -3.86
N ARG A 123 -2.88 11.61 -4.07
CA ARG A 123 -1.77 11.98 -3.17
C ARG A 123 -2.26 12.25 -1.75
N ARG A 124 -3.37 12.98 -1.57
CA ARG A 124 -3.95 13.23 -0.24
C ARG A 124 -4.35 11.92 0.42
N ILE A 125 -5.10 11.08 -0.27
CA ILE A 125 -5.50 9.76 0.24
C ILE A 125 -4.28 8.95 0.70
N ASN A 126 -3.23 8.87 -0.12
CA ASN A 126 -2.01 8.15 0.27
C ASN A 126 -1.36 8.75 1.51
N ILE A 127 -1.25 10.07 1.64
CA ILE A 127 -0.70 10.73 2.84
C ILE A 127 -1.53 10.36 4.09
N ASP A 128 -2.85 10.40 3.97
CA ASP A 128 -3.74 10.13 5.09
C ASP A 128 -3.82 8.64 5.46
N LEU A 129 -3.60 7.75 4.50
CA LEU A 129 -3.50 6.32 4.75
C LEU A 129 -2.10 5.92 5.23
N GLN A 130 -1.05 6.66 4.87
CA GLN A 130 0.32 6.38 5.29
C GLN A 130 0.48 6.42 6.81
N SER A 131 -0.29 7.25 7.51
CA SER A 131 -0.27 7.30 8.98
C SER A 131 -0.76 6.00 9.63
N VAL A 132 -1.57 5.20 8.94
CA VAL A 132 -2.20 3.97 9.45
C VAL A 132 -1.53 2.73 8.87
N VAL A 133 -1.32 2.74 7.55
CA VAL A 133 -0.87 1.61 6.76
C VAL A 133 0.66 1.48 6.74
N MET A 134 1.39 2.56 7.03
CA MET A 134 2.86 2.60 7.04
C MET A 134 3.53 2.16 5.72
N LYS A 135 2.76 2.04 4.63
CA LYS A 135 3.24 1.88 3.25
C LYS A 135 3.06 3.21 2.48
N PRO A 136 3.98 3.50 1.54
CA PRO A 136 4.00 4.81 0.87
C PRO A 136 2.83 5.00 -0.12
N GLU A 137 2.33 3.92 -0.73
CA GLU A 137 1.32 4.02 -1.78
C GLU A 137 0.26 2.92 -1.63
N VAL A 138 -0.97 3.34 -1.34
CA VAL A 138 -2.17 2.47 -1.35
C VAL A 138 -2.87 2.57 -2.69
N LEU A 139 -2.91 3.78 -3.25
CA LEU A 139 -3.47 4.07 -4.57
C LEU A 139 -2.35 4.49 -5.53
N VAL A 140 -2.36 3.93 -6.74
CA VAL A 140 -1.39 4.23 -7.80
C VAL A 140 -2.12 4.86 -8.98
N LEU A 141 -1.60 5.98 -9.47
CA LEU A 141 -2.06 6.61 -10.70
C LEU A 141 -1.00 6.40 -11.80
N THR A 142 -1.32 5.62 -12.84
CA THR A 142 -0.40 5.34 -13.95
C THR A 142 -1.15 5.32 -15.27
N GLY A 143 -0.64 6.01 -16.29
CA GLY A 143 -1.22 5.98 -17.64
C GLY A 143 -2.69 6.43 -17.71
N GLY A 144 -3.14 7.31 -16.81
CA GLY A 144 -4.55 7.73 -16.74
C GLY A 144 -5.48 6.75 -16.01
N ARG A 145 -4.94 5.71 -15.37
CA ARG A 145 -5.70 4.77 -14.52
C ARG A 145 -5.36 4.96 -13.06
N VAL A 146 -6.37 4.87 -12.21
CA VAL A 146 -6.21 4.74 -10.76
C VAL A 146 -6.41 3.28 -10.39
N SER A 147 -5.49 2.73 -9.62
CA SER A 147 -5.56 1.34 -9.16
C SER A 147 -5.18 1.22 -7.70
N VAL A 148 -5.70 0.18 -7.07
CA VAL A 148 -5.26 -0.24 -5.73
C VAL A 148 -3.91 -0.94 -5.86
N ALA A 149 -2.93 -0.51 -5.08
CA ALA A 149 -1.59 -1.08 -5.08
C ALA A 149 -1.61 -2.56 -4.68
N GLY A 150 -0.64 -3.32 -5.20
CA GLY A 150 -0.45 -4.73 -4.82
C GLY A 150 -0.29 -4.88 -3.31
N GLY A 151 -1.05 -5.80 -2.72
CA GLY A 151 -1.05 -6.04 -1.27
C GLY A 151 -2.09 -5.25 -0.49
N PHE A 152 -3.06 -4.62 -1.17
CA PHE A 152 -4.25 -4.02 -0.56
C PHE A 152 -5.53 -4.58 -1.17
N ARG A 153 -6.60 -4.58 -0.38
CA ARG A 153 -7.97 -4.77 -0.86
C ARG A 153 -8.87 -3.73 -0.23
N ILE A 154 -9.67 -3.06 -1.04
CA ILE A 154 -10.68 -2.13 -0.55
C ILE A 154 -12.02 -2.86 -0.62
N ARG A 155 -12.80 -2.84 0.45
CA ARG A 155 -14.17 -3.37 0.48
C ARG A 155 -15.11 -2.37 1.10
N ASN A 156 -16.37 -2.44 0.72
CA ASN A 156 -17.43 -1.70 1.40
C ASN A 156 -17.78 -2.45 2.70
N ALA A 157 -17.89 -1.70 3.80
CA ALA A 157 -18.30 -2.19 5.12
C ALA A 157 -19.83 -2.36 5.21
#